data_AF-A0A4Y2N0P7-F1
#
_entry.id   AF-A0A4Y2N0P7-F1
#
_cell.length_a   1.000
_cell.length_b   1.000
_cell.length_c   1.000
_cell.angle_alpha   90.00
_cell.angle_beta   90.00
_cell.angle_gamma   90.00
#
_symmetry.space_group_name_H-M   'P 1'
#
loop_
_entity.id
_entity.type
_entity.pdbx_description
1 polymer ?
#
loop_
_entity_poly.entity_id
_entity_poly.type
_entity_poly.pdbx_seq_one_letter_code
_entity_poly.pdbx_strand_id
1 'polypeptide(L)'
;MYSIEQRVFLVLDYHRLECSPTATRRSFQKRLNVPKGPDGKTFRKLFAKFERTGTVDDNRVRNVGLRQTVVTPENVAKVSGIVQQNPKNTVRRISSESGLKRSSKY
;
A
#
# COMPACT_ATOMS: atom_id res chain seq x y z
N MET A 1 11.55 -8.63 -6.06
CA MET A 1 10.32 -8.82 -5.25
C MET A 1 9.41 -9.72 -6.04
N TYR A 2 8.86 -10.79 -5.44
CA TYR A 2 8.07 -11.80 -6.18
C TYR A 2 6.70 -11.24 -6.59
N SER A 3 6.21 -11.62 -7.78
CA SER A 3 4.85 -11.28 -8.23
C SER A 3 3.80 -11.91 -7.30
N ILE A 4 2.54 -11.47 -7.41
CA ILE A 4 1.46 -12.08 -6.63
C ILE A 4 1.29 -13.56 -7.00
N GLU A 5 1.33 -13.88 -8.29
CA GLU A 5 1.24 -15.27 -8.79
C GLU A 5 2.36 -16.16 -8.26
N GLN A 6 3.60 -15.64 -8.24
CA GLN A 6 4.75 -16.36 -7.69
C GLN A 6 4.59 -16.66 -6.20
N ARG A 7 4.00 -15.72 -5.45
CA ARG A 7 3.73 -15.90 -4.02
C ARG A 7 2.57 -16.85 -3.75
N VAL A 8 1.48 -16.74 -4.52
CA VAL A 8 0.37 -17.71 -4.48
C VAL A 8 0.91 -19.11 -4.73
N PHE A 9 1.74 -19.26 -5.77
CA PHE A 9 2.36 -20.55 -6.09
C PHE A 9 3.19 -21.09 -4.93
N LEU A 10 4.06 -20.27 -4.32
CA LEU A 10 4.85 -20.68 -3.17
C LEU A 10 3.98 -21.16 -2.00
N VAL A 11 2.89 -20.45 -1.69
CA VAL A 11 2.02 -20.81 -0.57
C VAL A 11 1.28 -22.11 -0.84
N LEU A 12 0.67 -22.25 -2.01
CA LEU A 12 -0.06 -23.47 -2.38
C LEU A 12 0.86 -24.69 -2.40
N ASP A 13 2.04 -24.55 -3.00
CA ASP A 13 2.95 -25.67 -3.18
C ASP A 13 3.67 -26.05 -1.88
N TYR A 14 3.83 -25.10 -0.94
CA TYR A 14 4.29 -25.40 0.42
C TYR A 14 3.34 -26.32 1.18
N HIS A 15 2.04 -26.02 1.15
CA HIS A 15 1.06 -26.88 1.82
C HIS A 15 0.90 -28.23 1.11
N ARG A 16 1.02 -28.27 -0.22
CA ARG A 16 1.01 -29.52 -0.99
C ARG A 16 2.21 -30.42 -0.68
N LEU A 17 3.38 -29.83 -0.41
CA LEU A 17 4.64 -30.55 -0.17
C LEU A 17 4.93 -30.70 1.33
N GLU A 18 3.89 -30.93 2.14
CA GLU A 18 3.98 -31.23 3.57
C GLU A 18 4.80 -30.19 4.35
N CYS A 19 4.65 -28.91 4.00
CA CYS A 19 5.34 -27.81 4.67
C CYS A 19 6.88 -27.88 4.57
N SER A 20 7.43 -28.48 3.51
CA SER A 20 8.87 -28.57 3.25
C SER A 20 9.42 -27.38 2.44
N PRO A 21 10.19 -26.43 3.04
CA PRO A 21 10.70 -25.26 2.32
C PRO A 21 11.65 -25.60 1.17
N THR A 22 12.45 -26.67 1.35
CA THR A 22 13.42 -27.12 0.36
C THR A 22 12.73 -27.68 -0.88
N ALA A 23 11.67 -28.47 -0.68
CA ALA A 23 10.89 -29.04 -1.78
C ALA A 23 10.18 -27.94 -2.57
N THR A 24 9.52 -26.99 -1.87
CA THR A 24 8.85 -25.83 -2.48
C THR A 24 9.83 -24.92 -3.22
N ARG A 25 11.06 -24.75 -2.72
CA ARG A 25 12.08 -23.96 -3.42
C ARG A 25 12.53 -24.63 -4.71
N ARG A 26 12.71 -25.95 -4.70
CA ARG A 26 13.09 -26.73 -5.89
C ARG A 26 11.97 -26.74 -6.94
N SER A 27 10.73 -26.91 -6.52
CA SER A 27 9.58 -26.86 -7.43
C SER A 27 9.40 -25.47 -8.06
N PHE A 28 9.61 -24.40 -7.27
CA PHE A 28 9.63 -23.03 -7.77
C PHE A 28 10.69 -22.80 -8.85
N GLN A 29 11.93 -23.24 -8.58
CA GLN A 29 13.02 -23.16 -9.55
C GLN A 29 12.69 -23.91 -10.84
N LYS A 30 12.15 -25.13 -10.71
CA LYS A 30 11.76 -25.97 -11.86
C LYS A 30 10.63 -25.33 -12.67
N ARG A 31 9.58 -24.83 -12.02
CA ARG A 31 8.39 -24.29 -12.69
C ARG A 31 8.67 -22.99 -13.43
N LEU A 32 9.50 -22.12 -12.87
CA LEU A 32 9.82 -20.80 -13.44
C LEU A 32 11.14 -20.78 -14.21
N ASN A 33 11.83 -21.92 -14.28
CA ASN A 33 13.13 -22.07 -14.91
C ASN A 33 14.16 -21.04 -14.41
N VAL A 34 14.13 -20.75 -13.10
CA VAL A 34 15.02 -19.77 -12.47
C VAL A 34 16.14 -20.46 -11.70
N PRO A 35 17.39 -19.94 -11.77
CA PRO A 35 18.51 -20.54 -11.07
C PRO A 35 18.38 -20.43 -9.54
N LYS A 36 17.70 -19.39 -9.05
CA LYS A 36 17.56 -19.10 -7.62
C LYS A 36 16.08 -18.98 -7.22
N GLY A 37 15.65 -19.84 -6.31
CA GLY A 37 14.39 -19.66 -5.59
C GLY A 37 14.55 -18.72 -4.38
N PRO A 38 13.44 -18.43 -3.67
CA PRO A 38 13.42 -17.55 -2.50
C PRO A 38 14.47 -17.92 -1.45
N ASP A 39 15.05 -16.91 -0.81
CA ASP A 39 15.88 -17.15 0.37
C ASP A 39 14.99 -17.57 1.55
N GLY A 40 15.59 -18.21 2.56
CA GLY A 40 14.83 -18.69 3.72
C GLY A 40 14.14 -17.57 4.50
N LYS A 41 14.70 -16.36 4.47
CA LYS A 41 14.12 -15.17 5.13
C LYS A 41 12.84 -14.70 4.43
N THR A 42 12.86 -14.61 3.10
CA THR A 42 11.69 -14.24 2.29
C THR A 42 10.62 -15.31 2.39
N PHE A 43 11.02 -16.58 2.38
CA PHE A 43 10.14 -17.71 2.60
C PHE A 43 9.40 -17.54 3.94
N ARG A 44 10.12 -17.52 5.07
CA ARG A 44 9.52 -17.36 6.41
C ARG A 44 8.61 -16.13 6.53
N LYS A 45 9.02 -14.99 5.97
CA LYS A 45 8.20 -13.76 5.99
C LYS A 45 6.90 -13.92 5.22
N LEU A 46 6.93 -14.58 4.06
CA LEU A 46 5.75 -14.81 3.25
C LEU A 46 4.75 -15.70 3.99
N PHE A 47 5.21 -16.82 4.56
CA PHE A 47 4.35 -17.74 5.30
C PHE A 47 3.81 -17.14 6.59
N ALA A 48 4.67 -16.54 7.41
CA ALA A 48 4.22 -15.90 8.65
C ALA A 48 3.17 -14.80 8.40
N LYS A 49 3.30 -14.07 7.28
CA LYS A 49 2.29 -13.10 6.87
C LYS A 49 1.01 -13.78 6.43
N PHE A 50 1.09 -14.79 5.57
CA PHE A 50 -0.07 -15.52 5.09
C PHE A 50 -0.84 -16.20 6.23
N GLU A 51 -0.16 -16.86 7.16
CA GLU A 51 -0.77 -17.45 8.37
C GLU A 51 -1.45 -16.40 9.25
N ARG A 52 -0.86 -15.20 9.34
CA ARG A 52 -1.41 -14.11 10.15
C ARG A 52 -2.60 -13.41 9.51
N THR A 53 -2.60 -13.19 8.19
CA THR A 53 -3.59 -12.33 7.52
C THR A 53 -4.48 -13.05 6.51
N GLY A 54 -4.17 -14.30 6.15
CA GLY A 54 -4.80 -15.04 5.06
C GLY A 54 -4.48 -14.47 3.67
N THR A 55 -3.57 -13.48 3.57
CA THR A 55 -3.30 -12.75 2.32
C THR A 55 -1.84 -12.87 1.92
N VAL A 56 -1.62 -13.14 0.62
CA VAL A 56 -0.29 -13.09 0.01
C VAL A 56 0.08 -11.70 -0.50
N ASP A 57 -0.93 -10.84 -0.71
CA ASP A 57 -0.75 -9.51 -1.29
C ASP A 57 0.02 -8.57 -0.37
N ASP A 58 0.97 -7.83 -0.92
CA ASP A 58 1.66 -6.79 -0.17
C ASP A 58 0.72 -5.61 -0.04
N ASN A 59 0.19 -5.42 1.18
CA ASN A 59 -0.63 -4.30 1.66
C ASN A 59 0.02 -2.89 1.47
N ARG A 60 0.98 -2.73 0.56
CA ARG A 60 1.54 -1.45 0.13
C ARG A 60 0.46 -0.49 -0.38
N VAL A 61 -0.71 -1.00 -0.81
CA VAL A 61 -1.87 -0.17 -1.19
C VAL A 61 -2.28 0.80 -0.07
N ARG A 62 -2.07 0.45 1.22
CA ARG A 62 -2.41 1.35 2.34
C ARG A 62 -1.46 2.55 2.49
N ASN A 63 -0.28 2.51 1.88
CA ASN A 63 0.61 3.67 1.75
C ASN A 63 0.49 4.38 0.39
N VAL A 64 -0.38 3.88 -0.50
CA VAL A 64 -0.87 4.61 -1.68
C VAL A 64 -2.21 5.27 -1.35
N GLY A 65 -2.37 5.73 -0.10
CA GLY A 65 -3.28 6.84 0.11
C GLY A 65 -2.86 7.92 -0.87
N LEU A 66 -3.80 8.38 -1.69
CA LEU A 66 -3.63 9.65 -2.41
C LEU A 66 -3.00 10.59 -1.38
N ARG A 67 -1.82 11.17 -1.66
CA ARG A 67 -1.44 12.39 -0.93
C ARG A 67 -2.71 13.22 -1.02
N GLN A 68 -3.40 13.44 0.09
CA GLN A 68 -4.54 14.34 0.10
C GLN A 68 -3.94 15.68 -0.29
N THR A 69 -3.92 15.94 -1.60
CA THR A 69 -3.62 17.23 -2.14
C THR A 69 -4.75 18.05 -1.57
N VAL A 70 -4.39 18.87 -0.59
CA VAL A 70 -5.36 19.64 0.19
C VAL A 70 -6.19 20.56 -0.74
N VAL A 71 -5.71 20.73 -1.97
CA VAL A 71 -6.36 21.32 -3.15
C VAL A 71 -7.23 20.30 -3.89
N THR A 72 -8.35 19.91 -3.28
CA THR A 72 -9.48 19.38 -4.08
C THR A 72 -10.29 20.55 -4.64
N PRO A 73 -10.98 20.41 -5.78
CA PRO A 73 -11.86 21.46 -6.31
C PRO A 73 -12.91 21.92 -5.29
N GLU A 74 -13.39 20.99 -4.46
CA GLU A 74 -14.30 21.28 -3.35
C GLU A 74 -13.67 22.20 -2.29
N ASN A 75 -12.44 21.91 -1.87
CA ASN A 75 -11.71 22.75 -0.90
C ASN A 75 -11.37 24.13 -1.48
N VAL A 76 -11.03 24.20 -2.77
CA VAL A 76 -10.79 25.46 -3.49
C VAL A 76 -12.07 26.29 -3.56
N ALA A 77 -13.20 25.69 -3.91
CA ALA A 77 -14.50 26.38 -3.95
C ALA A 77 -14.90 26.89 -2.56
N LYS A 78 -14.71 26.09 -1.51
CA LYS A 78 -15.00 26.47 -0.12
C LYS A 78 -14.17 27.67 0.33
N VAL A 79 -12.87 27.67 0.01
CA VAL A 79 -11.97 28.78 0.36
C VAL A 79 -12.27 30.02 -0.47
N SER A 80 -12.53 29.85 -1.77
CA SER A 80 -12.93 30.94 -2.66
C SER A 80 -14.20 31.63 -2.17
N GLY A 81 -15.21 30.87 -1.74
CA GLY A 81 -16.44 31.40 -1.16
C GLY A 81 -16.20 32.23 0.11
N ILE A 82 -15.36 31.75 1.03
CA ILE A 82 -15.02 32.49 2.27
C ILE A 82 -14.26 33.79 1.95
N VAL A 83 -13.33 33.76 0.99
CA VAL A 83 -12.57 34.93 0.56
C VAL A 83 -13.48 35.94 -0.15
N GLN A 84 -14.41 35.50 -0.98
CA GLN A 84 -15.37 36.37 -1.65
C GLN A 84 -16.35 37.03 -0.67
N GLN A 85 -16.83 36.29 0.33
CA GLN A 85 -17.72 36.83 1.36
C GLN A 85 -17.02 37.87 2.24
N ASN A 86 -15.75 37.66 2.57
CA ASN A 86 -14.99 38.54 3.44
C ASN A 86 -13.53 38.65 2.97
N PRO A 87 -13.23 39.53 2.00
CA PRO A 87 -11.90 39.62 1.37
C PRO A 87 -10.80 40.08 2.33
N LYS A 88 -11.17 40.68 3.47
CA LYS A 88 -10.22 41.09 4.53
C LYS A 88 -9.89 39.98 5.53
N ASN A 89 -10.46 38.78 5.38
CA ASN A 89 -10.16 37.67 6.28
C ASN A 89 -8.70 37.26 6.17
N THR A 90 -8.05 37.11 7.32
CA THR A 90 -6.69 36.59 7.38
C THR A 90 -6.68 35.09 7.04
N VAL A 91 -5.55 34.60 6.51
CA VAL A 91 -5.37 33.17 6.20
C VAL A 91 -5.66 32.26 7.41
N ARG A 92 -5.40 32.74 8.63
CA ARG A 92 -5.76 32.03 9.87
C ARG A 92 -7.27 31.86 10.02
N ARG A 93 -8.05 32.90 9.76
CA ARG A 93 -9.52 32.87 9.86
C ARG A 93 -10.14 32.00 8.78
N ILE A 94 -9.62 32.10 7.55
CA ILE A 94 -10.01 31.23 6.42
C ILE A 94 -9.73 29.75 6.74
N SER A 95 -8.58 29.46 7.35
CA SER A 95 -8.20 28.10 7.78
C SER A 95 -9.15 27.56 8.87
N SER A 96 -9.49 28.37 9.88
CA SER A 96 -10.46 27.99 10.91
C SER A 96 -11.86 27.72 10.35
N GLU A 97 -12.30 28.52 9.38
CA GLU A 97 -13.65 28.45 8.81
C GLU A 97 -13.78 27.35 7.75
N SER A 98 -12.73 27.12 6.95
CA SER A 98 -12.69 26.02 5.97
C SER A 98 -12.42 24.65 6.61
N GLY A 99 -11.80 24.61 7.79
CA GLY A 99 -11.32 23.37 8.43
C GLY A 99 -10.02 22.85 7.80
N LEU A 100 -9.39 23.63 6.93
CA LEU A 100 -8.16 23.28 6.22
C LEU A 100 -6.93 23.80 6.97
N LYS A 101 -5.81 23.09 6.88
CA LYS A 101 -4.55 23.56 7.48
C LYS A 101 -4.07 24.84 6.79
N ARG A 102 -3.56 25.80 7.56
CA ARG A 102 -2.98 27.06 7.05
C ARG A 102 -1.84 26.88 6.04
N SER A 103 -1.13 25.76 6.11
CA SER A 103 -0.04 25.40 5.18
C SER A 103 -0.54 24.78 3.87
N SER A 104 -1.85 24.57 3.73
CA SER A 104 -2.47 24.21 2.47
C SER A 104 -2.32 25.39 1.52
N LYS A 105 -1.52 25.21 0.47
CA LYS A 105 -1.54 26.13 -0.66
C LYS A 105 -2.85 25.90 -1.40
N TYR A 106 -3.63 26.94 -1.63
CA TYR A 106 -4.83 26.89 -2.47
C TYR A 106 -4.44 27.01 -3.94
#